data_AF-A0A523PRL4-F1
#
_entry.id   AF-A0A523PRL4-F1
#
_cell.length_a   1.000
_cell.length_b   1.000
_cell.length_c   1.000
_cell.angle_alpha   90.00
_cell.angle_beta   90.00
_cell.angle_gamma   90.00
#
_symmetry.space_group_name_H-M   'P 1'
#
loop_
_entity.id
_entity.type
_entity.pdbx_description
1 polymer ?
#
loop_
_entity_poly.entity_id
_entity_poly.type
_entity_poly.pdbx_seq_one_letter_code
_entity_poly.pdbx_strand_id
1 'polypeptide(L)'
;MFFVECEKSIPLDVRNVLDTAALLQVTEFNLFRMAYRHWHGRDASERSIEQFFAPYMFRSIVPYWVRQLCRHVLQADAEGTLAPIEFGVTQPAEQVNSTTPFLSAVVVVGAALGMLVIAAGLYLLY
;
A
#
# COMPACT_ATOMS: atom_id res chain seq x y z
N MET A 1 23.06 7.05 30.24
CA MET A 1 22.14 5.95 30.60
C MET A 1 21.39 5.60 29.33
N PHE A 2 21.87 4.58 28.62
CA PHE A 2 21.33 4.15 27.34
C PHE A 2 19.98 3.48 27.56
N PHE A 3 18.90 4.10 27.07
CA PHE A 3 17.66 3.39 26.83
C PHE A 3 17.88 2.52 25.58
N VAL A 4 18.38 1.31 25.81
CA VAL A 4 18.12 0.20 24.90
C VAL A 4 16.67 -0.15 25.13
N GLU A 5 15.77 0.53 24.40
CA GLU A 5 14.38 0.14 24.31
C GLU A 5 14.36 -1.36 23.98
N CYS A 6 13.74 -2.14 24.85
CA CYS A 6 13.52 -3.57 24.71
C CYS A 6 13.23 -3.93 23.25
N GLU A 7 14.24 -4.46 22.56
CA GLU A 7 14.18 -4.94 21.18
C GLU A 7 13.25 -6.15 21.16
N LYS A 8 11.94 -5.87 21.20
CA LYS A 8 10.90 -6.86 21.00
C LYS A 8 11.01 -7.25 19.54
N SER A 9 11.88 -8.21 19.26
CA SER A 9 12.16 -8.72 17.93
C SER A 9 10.83 -9.01 17.24
N ILE A 10 10.46 -8.16 16.29
CA ILE A 10 9.23 -8.34 15.51
C ILE A 10 9.30 -9.76 14.94
N PRO A 11 8.27 -10.61 15.14
CA PRO A 11 8.29 -11.96 14.60
C PRO A 11 8.59 -11.92 13.12
N LEU A 12 9.47 -12.80 12.64
CA LEU A 12 9.94 -12.81 11.25
C LEU A 12 8.76 -12.77 10.26
N ASP A 13 7.69 -13.48 10.58
CA ASP A 13 6.48 -13.51 9.74
C ASP A 13 5.79 -12.14 9.64
N VAL A 14 5.75 -11.36 10.72
CA VAL A 14 5.16 -10.02 10.70
C VAL A 14 6.04 -9.06 9.91
N ARG A 15 7.36 -9.17 10.08
CA ARG A 15 8.30 -8.40 9.25
C ARG A 15 8.10 -8.70 7.76
N ASN A 16 7.97 -9.98 7.39
CA ASN A 16 7.71 -10.37 6.01
C ASN A 16 6.40 -9.78 5.47
N VAL A 17 5.35 -9.67 6.29
CA VAL A 17 4.09 -9.03 5.91
C VAL A 17 4.30 -7.54 5.64
N LEU A 18 5.01 -6.84 6.53
CA LEU A 18 5.31 -5.41 6.37
C LEU A 18 6.16 -5.13 5.13
N ASP A 19 7.23 -5.92 4.94
CA ASP A 19 8.14 -5.77 3.79
C ASP A 19 7.40 -6.05 2.48
N THR A 20 6.56 -7.10 2.44
CA THR A 20 5.74 -7.42 1.27
C THR A 20 4.72 -6.33 0.97
N ALA A 21 4.06 -5.79 2.00
CA ALA A 21 3.09 -4.71 1.85
C ALA A 21 3.76 -3.43 1.30
N ALA A 22 4.94 -3.10 1.82
CA ALA A 22 5.75 -1.97 1.35
C ALA A 22 6.20 -2.15 -0.10
N LEU A 23 6.67 -3.36 -0.46
CA LEU A 23 7.11 -3.71 -1.80
C LEU A 23 5.98 -3.59 -2.83
N LEU A 24 4.80 -4.11 -2.49
CA LEU A 24 3.62 -4.04 -3.35
C LEU A 24 2.88 -2.70 -3.28
N GLN A 25 3.31 -1.78 -2.41
CA GLN A 25 2.63 -0.50 -2.12
C GLN A 25 1.14 -0.67 -1.76
N VAL A 26 0.80 -1.73 -1.03
CA VAL A 26 -0.56 -2.00 -0.55
C VAL A 26 -0.61 -1.93 0.97
N THR A 27 -1.80 -1.69 1.51
CA THR A 27 -2.01 -1.84 2.96
C THR A 27 -1.95 -3.31 3.37
N GLU A 28 -1.59 -3.59 4.62
CA GLU A 28 -1.56 -4.96 5.18
C GLU A 28 -2.94 -5.64 5.03
N PHE A 29 -4.03 -4.89 5.19
CA PHE A 29 -5.38 -5.40 4.98
C PHE A 29 -5.63 -5.82 3.53
N ASN A 30 -5.17 -5.03 2.55
CA ASN A 30 -5.26 -5.39 1.13
C ASN A 30 -4.36 -6.58 0.79
N LEU A 31 -3.18 -6.69 1.40
CA LEU A 31 -2.32 -7.87 1.26
C LEU A 31 -3.05 -9.14 1.75
N PHE A 32 -3.80 -9.07 2.85
CA PHE A 32 -4.63 -10.19 3.33
C PHE A 32 -5.76 -10.51 2.33
N ARG A 33 -6.42 -9.50 1.76
CA ARG A 33 -7.44 -9.75 0.72
C ARG A 33 -6.84 -10.45 -0.50
N MET A 34 -5.67 -10.01 -0.96
CA MET A 34 -4.95 -10.61 -2.08
C MET A 34 -4.53 -12.05 -1.78
N ALA A 35 -3.94 -12.30 -0.62
CA ALA A 35 -3.52 -13.63 -0.22
C ALA A 35 -4.70 -14.59 -0.07
N TYR A 36 -5.85 -14.11 0.43
CA TYR A 36 -7.08 -14.90 0.48
C TYR A 36 -7.57 -15.27 -0.93
N ARG A 37 -7.62 -14.31 -1.84
CA ARG A 37 -8.03 -14.54 -3.23
C ARG A 37 -7.10 -15.53 -3.93
N HIS A 38 -5.79 -15.38 -3.73
CA HIS A 38 -4.79 -16.28 -4.31
C HIS A 38 -4.91 -17.71 -3.77
N TRP A 39 -5.15 -17.87 -2.47
CA TRP A 39 -5.23 -19.18 -1.83
C TRP A 39 -6.57 -19.89 -2.07
N HIS A 40 -7.68 -19.18 -1.96
CA HIS A 40 -9.03 -19.75 -2.05
C HIS A 40 -9.65 -19.67 -3.45
N GLY A 41 -9.04 -18.94 -4.38
CA GLY A 41 -9.55 -18.75 -5.74
C GLY A 41 -10.84 -17.90 -5.82
N ARG A 42 -11.21 -17.21 -4.74
CA ARG A 42 -12.42 -16.38 -4.64
C ARG A 42 -12.17 -15.12 -3.82
N ASP A 43 -12.90 -14.06 -4.12
CA ASP A 43 -12.89 -12.86 -3.29
C ASP A 43 -13.58 -13.10 -1.94
N ALA A 44 -12.97 -12.57 -0.88
CA ALA A 44 -13.55 -12.54 0.46
C ALA A 44 -14.30 -11.23 0.69
N SER A 45 -15.40 -11.32 1.44
CA SER A 45 -16.01 -10.13 2.04
C SER A 45 -15.09 -9.53 3.11
N GLU A 46 -15.19 -8.23 3.33
CA GLU A 46 -14.37 -7.49 4.29
C GLU A 46 -14.43 -8.10 5.69
N ARG A 47 -15.63 -8.40 6.20
CA ARG A 47 -15.84 -9.13 7.47
C ARG A 47 -15.09 -10.47 7.54
N SER A 48 -15.02 -11.18 6.42
CA SER A 48 -14.33 -12.47 6.36
C SER A 48 -12.81 -12.32 6.40
N ILE A 49 -12.26 -11.16 6.05
CA ILE A 49 -10.83 -10.84 6.22
C ILE A 49 -10.58 -10.31 7.62
N GLU A 50 -11.45 -9.45 8.14
CA GLU A 50 -11.36 -8.87 9.49
C GLU A 50 -11.21 -9.93 10.58
N GLN A 51 -11.94 -11.05 10.48
CA GLN A 51 -11.82 -12.16 11.45
C GLN A 51 -10.40 -12.76 11.52
N PHE A 52 -9.62 -12.66 10.45
CA PHE A 52 -8.22 -13.12 10.40
C PHE A 52 -7.23 -11.98 10.66
N PHE A 53 -7.59 -10.76 10.25
CA PHE A 53 -6.77 -9.57 10.41
C PHE A 53 -6.71 -9.09 11.86
N ALA A 54 -7.82 -9.12 12.60
CA ALA A 54 -7.84 -8.70 13.99
C ALA A 54 -6.89 -9.54 14.88
N PRO A 55 -6.90 -10.89 14.84
CA PRO A 55 -5.90 -11.69 15.55
C PRO A 55 -4.45 -11.37 15.16
N TYR A 56 -4.20 -11.03 13.91
CA TYR A 56 -2.88 -10.59 13.45
C TYR A 56 -2.46 -9.27 14.13
N MET A 57 -3.34 -8.26 14.16
CA MET A 57 -3.04 -6.97 14.80
C MET A 57 -2.80 -7.09 16.30
N PHE A 58 -3.62 -7.89 17.00
CA PHE A 58 -3.54 -7.98 18.47
C PHE A 58 -2.50 -8.99 18.97
N ARG A 59 -2.23 -10.06 18.20
CA ARG A 59 -1.39 -11.17 18.65
C ARG A 59 -0.18 -11.43 17.77
N SER A 60 0.00 -10.67 16.69
CA SER A 60 1.08 -10.87 15.72
C SER A 60 1.08 -12.28 15.10
N ILE A 61 -0.10 -12.91 15.04
CA ILE A 61 -0.28 -14.25 14.46
C ILE A 61 -0.63 -14.10 12.99
N VAL A 62 0.31 -14.44 12.12
CA VAL A 62 0.11 -14.39 10.66
C VAL A 62 -0.50 -15.72 10.18
N PRO A 63 -1.65 -15.70 9.47
CA PRO A 63 -2.23 -16.90 8.88
C PRO A 63 -1.30 -17.57 7.88
N TYR A 64 -1.40 -18.90 7.74
CA TYR A 64 -0.53 -19.69 6.86
C TYR A 64 -0.55 -19.22 5.40
N TRP A 65 -1.74 -18.92 4.87
CA TRP A 65 -1.92 -18.46 3.49
C TRP A 65 -1.27 -17.08 3.24
N VAL A 66 -1.29 -16.17 4.23
CA VAL A 66 -0.56 -14.89 4.14
C VAL A 66 0.95 -15.12 4.14
N ARG A 67 1.45 -15.97 5.03
CA ARG A 67 2.89 -16.29 5.11
C ARG A 67 3.40 -16.85 3.79
N GLN A 68 2.63 -17.74 3.18
CA GLN A 68 3.01 -18.35 1.91
C GLN A 68 3.05 -17.32 0.78
N LEU A 69 2.06 -16.41 0.71
CA LEU A 69 2.09 -15.32 -0.27
C LEU A 69 3.33 -14.42 -0.06
N CYS A 70 3.61 -14.00 1.18
CA CYS A 70 4.76 -13.13 1.46
C CYS A 70 6.07 -13.79 1.04
N ARG A 71 6.24 -15.10 1.30
CA ARG A 71 7.41 -15.85 0.83
C ARG A 71 7.53 -15.86 -0.68
N HIS A 72 6.43 -16.09 -1.40
CA HIS A 72 6.44 -16.09 -2.86
C HIS A 72 6.82 -14.71 -3.42
N VAL A 73 6.29 -13.62 -2.85
CA VAL A 73 6.60 -12.25 -3.30
C VAL A 73 8.05 -11.88 -3.00
N LEU A 74 8.53 -12.15 -1.78
CA LEU A 74 9.91 -11.85 -1.40
C LEU A 74 10.92 -12.69 -2.20
N GLN A 75 10.56 -13.93 -2.53
CA GLN A 75 11.39 -14.76 -3.41
C GLN A 75 11.42 -14.20 -4.84
N ALA A 76 10.27 -13.79 -5.39
CA ALA A 76 10.20 -13.17 -6.71
C ALA A 76 10.98 -11.85 -6.79
N ASP A 77 11.03 -11.08 -5.70
CA ASP A 77 11.88 -9.89 -5.54
C ASP A 77 13.36 -10.22 -5.58
N ALA A 78 13.79 -11.22 -4.79
CA ALA A 78 15.18 -11.67 -4.76
C ALA A 78 15.66 -12.19 -6.12
N GLU A 79 14.77 -12.79 -6.91
CA GLU A 79 15.04 -13.29 -8.25
C GLU A 79 14.93 -12.19 -9.34
N GLY A 80 14.58 -10.95 -8.96
CA GLY A 80 14.39 -9.83 -9.90
C GLY A 80 13.24 -10.04 -10.89
N THR A 81 12.36 -11.00 -10.62
CA THR A 81 11.26 -11.45 -11.51
C THR A 81 9.91 -11.05 -10.91
N LEU A 82 9.84 -9.92 -10.21
CA LEU A 82 8.57 -9.33 -9.81
C LEU A 82 7.81 -8.91 -11.05
N ALA A 83 6.99 -9.82 -11.58
CA ALA A 83 5.95 -9.48 -12.54
C ALA A 83 4.71 -9.03 -11.73
N PRO A 84 4.39 -7.72 -11.67
CA PRO A 84 3.22 -7.22 -10.92
C PRO A 84 1.90 -7.85 -11.40
N ILE A 85 1.90 -8.35 -12.65
CA ILE A 85 0.78 -8.95 -13.34
C ILE A 85 0.48 -10.37 -12.82
N GLU A 86 1.49 -11.14 -12.37
CA GLU A 86 1.30 -12.53 -11.92
C GLU A 86 0.64 -12.64 -10.53
N PHE A 87 0.83 -11.64 -9.67
CA PHE A 87 0.22 -11.60 -8.34
C PHE A 87 -1.22 -11.07 -8.35
N GLY A 88 -1.82 -10.84 -9.54
CA GLY A 88 -3.16 -10.30 -9.64
C GLY A 88 -3.27 -8.87 -9.12
N VAL A 89 -2.15 -8.13 -9.05
CA VAL A 89 -2.17 -6.66 -8.97
C VAL A 89 -2.56 -6.13 -10.36
N THR A 90 -3.74 -6.53 -10.83
CA THR A 90 -4.51 -5.58 -11.62
C THR A 90 -4.78 -4.47 -10.62
N GLN A 91 -4.10 -3.33 -10.74
CA GLN A 91 -4.63 -2.10 -10.14
C GLN A 91 -6.11 -2.11 -10.53
N PRO A 92 -7.07 -2.25 -9.60
CA PRO A 92 -8.42 -1.88 -9.94
C PRO A 92 -8.24 -0.40 -10.29
N ALA A 93 -8.34 -0.06 -11.58
CA ALA A 93 -8.60 1.32 -11.94
C ALA A 93 -9.74 1.73 -11.02
N GLU A 94 -9.51 2.69 -10.11
CA GLU A 94 -10.46 3.18 -9.10
C GLU A 94 -10.33 2.68 -7.64
N GLN A 95 -9.14 2.80 -7.03
CA GLN A 95 -8.99 3.15 -5.60
C GLN A 95 -7.85 4.17 -5.40
N VAL A 96 -7.76 5.22 -6.22
CA VAL A 96 -6.93 6.40 -5.92
C VAL A 96 -7.73 7.31 -4.99
N ASN A 97 -8.01 6.83 -3.77
CA ASN A 97 -8.51 7.69 -2.71
C ASN A 97 -7.33 8.33 -1.98
N SER A 98 -7.01 9.54 -2.45
CA SER A 98 -6.44 10.64 -1.66
C SER A 98 -5.19 10.34 -0.82
N THR A 99 -4.03 10.13 -1.46
CA THR A 99 -2.74 10.41 -0.83
C THR A 99 -1.67 10.79 -1.86
N THR A 100 -1.83 11.95 -2.50
CA THR A 100 -0.68 12.67 -3.10
C THR A 100 -0.73 14.13 -2.71
N PRO A 101 -0.29 14.51 -1.49
CA PRO A 101 -0.26 15.91 -1.07
C PRO A 101 0.77 16.75 -1.87
N PHE A 102 1.72 16.13 -2.58
CA PHE A 102 2.79 16.85 -3.27
C PHE A 102 2.42 17.32 -4.68
N LEU A 103 1.59 16.57 -5.43
CA LEU A 103 1.22 16.93 -6.80
C LEU A 103 0.07 17.95 -6.87
N SER A 104 -0.82 18.00 -5.87
CA SER A 104 -1.96 18.93 -5.86
C SER A 104 -1.55 20.39 -5.64
N ALA A 105 -0.51 20.64 -4.84
CA ALA A 105 -0.02 21.99 -4.57
C ALA A 105 0.54 22.68 -5.82
N VAL A 106 1.25 21.95 -6.68
CA VAL A 106 1.85 22.50 -7.91
C VAL A 106 0.78 22.97 -8.91
N VAL A 107 -0.32 22.22 -9.02
CA VAL A 107 -1.42 22.57 -9.94
C VAL A 107 -2.17 23.82 -9.48
N VAL A 108 -2.41 23.98 -8.18
CA VAL A 108 -3.10 25.17 -7.63
C VAL A 108 -2.24 26.43 -7.78
N VAL A 109 -0.93 26.34 -7.51
CA VAL A 109 -0.02 27.49 -7.67
C VAL A 109 0.11 27.91 -9.13
N GLY A 110 0.16 26.95 -10.07
CA GLY A 110 0.18 27.25 -11.50
C GLY A 110 -1.09 27.95 -11.99
N ALA A 111 -2.27 27.51 -11.53
CA ALA A 111 -3.53 28.13 -11.92
C ALA A 111 -3.67 29.56 -11.38
N ALA A 112 -3.24 29.83 -10.14
CA ALA A 112 -3.28 31.17 -9.55
C ALA A 112 -2.34 32.15 -10.28
N LEU A 113 -1.12 31.72 -10.61
CA LEU A 113 -0.17 32.53 -11.38
C LEU A 113 -0.66 32.81 -12.81
N GLY A 114 -1.24 31.80 -13.47
CA GLY A 114 -1.82 31.96 -14.80
C GLY A 114 -2.98 32.96 -14.80
N MET A 115 -3.88 32.88 -13.81
CA MET A 115 -5.01 33.80 -13.68
C MET A 115 -4.55 35.25 -13.43
N LEU A 116 -3.47 35.44 -12.68
CA LEU A 116 -2.91 36.75 -12.37
C LEU A 116 -2.23 37.41 -13.59
N VAL A 117 -1.53 36.63 -14.43
CA VAL A 117 -0.94 37.13 -15.69
C VAL A 117 -2.01 37.56 -16.69
N ILE A 118 -3.10 36.78 -16.81
CA ILE A 118 -4.22 37.12 -17.70
C ILE A 118 -4.95 38.38 -17.21
N ALA A 119 -5.21 38.48 -15.90
CA ALA A 119 -5.85 39.65 -15.31
C ALA A 119 -4.99 40.92 -15.47
N ALA A 120 -3.68 40.84 -15.25
CA ALA A 120 -2.76 41.95 -15.45
C ALA A 120 -2.65 42.37 -16.93
N GLY A 121 -2.66 41.40 -17.85
CA GLY A 121 -2.68 41.66 -19.29
C GLY A 121 -3.97 42.36 -19.74
N LEU A 122 -5.11 42.01 -19.17
CA LEU A 122 -6.39 42.68 -19.45
C LEU A 122 -6.45 44.10 -18.87
N TYR A 123 -5.82 44.33 -17.71
CA TYR A 123 -5.76 45.64 -17.06
C TYR A 123 -4.82 46.64 -17.75
N LEU A 124 -3.83 46.17 -18.53
CA LEU A 124 -2.95 47.03 -19.34
C LEU A 124 -3.53 47.41 -20.70
N LEU A 125 -4.63 46.76 -21.11
CA LEU A 125 -5.33 46.97 -22.39
C LEU A 125 -6.64 47.78 -22.25
N TYR A 126 -7.01 48.18 -21.02
CA TYR A 126 -8.18 48.98 -20.68
C TYR A 126 -7.74 50.29 -20.01
#